data_AF-A0A2E6AD15-F1
#
_entry.id   AF-A0A2E6AD15-F1
#
_cell.length_a   1.000
_cell.length_b   1.000
_cell.length_c   1.000
_cell.angle_alpha   90.00
_cell.angle_beta   90.00
_cell.angle_gamma   90.00
#
_symmetry.space_group_name_H-M   'P 1'
#
loop_
_entity.id
_entity.type
_entity.pdbx_description
1 polymer ?
#
loop_
_entity_poly.entity_id
_entity_poly.type
_entity_poly.pdbx_seq_one_letter_code
_entity_poly.pdbx_strand_id
1 'polypeptide(L)'
;MVERAVVLARGDYVDVDDLNLSNLATAGDSAVLPMSANTYEPLTLAEVEQRHILATLRQTGWNKSRTARTLGIERSTLDRKIRRYGIVQDTTPVPEG
;
A
#
# COMPACT_ATOMS: atom_id res chain seq x y z
N MET A 1 -16.14 -36.94 -3.48
CA MET A 1 -14.91 -37.57 -4.00
C MET A 1 -14.50 -36.77 -5.24
N VAL A 2 -13.20 -36.63 -5.51
CA VAL A 2 -12.59 -35.98 -6.70
C VAL A 2 -12.51 -34.43 -6.59
N GLU A 3 -11.39 -33.72 -6.73
CA GLU A 3 -9.94 -33.98 -6.89
C GLU A 3 -9.18 -32.68 -6.57
N ARG A 4 -7.95 -32.79 -6.07
CA ARG A 4 -7.03 -31.67 -5.84
C ARG A 4 -6.52 -31.11 -7.18
N ALA A 5 -6.56 -29.79 -7.36
CA ALA A 5 -5.72 -29.08 -8.32
C ALA A 5 -4.90 -28.01 -7.60
N VAL A 6 -3.66 -28.39 -7.33
CA VAL A 6 -2.50 -27.54 -7.04
C VAL A 6 -2.09 -26.83 -8.34
N VAL A 7 -1.20 -25.83 -8.23
CA VAL A 7 -0.31 -25.24 -9.27
C VAL A 7 -0.79 -23.81 -9.64
N LEU A 8 -0.04 -22.72 -9.46
CA LEU A 8 1.40 -22.49 -9.29
C LEU A 8 1.59 -21.12 -8.60
N ALA A 9 2.24 -21.10 -7.44
CA ALA A 9 2.87 -19.88 -6.95
C ALA A 9 4.20 -19.71 -7.69
N ARG A 10 4.45 -18.54 -8.27
CA ARG A 10 5.80 -18.09 -8.66
C ARG A 10 5.90 -16.58 -8.41
N GLY A 11 6.37 -16.22 -7.22
CA GLY A 11 6.77 -14.86 -6.87
C GLY A 11 6.48 -14.54 -5.40
N ASP A 12 7.50 -14.10 -4.65
CA ASP A 12 7.39 -13.73 -3.24
C ASP A 12 6.89 -12.28 -3.01
N TYR A 13 6.41 -11.60 -4.06
CA TYR A 13 5.85 -10.25 -3.98
C TYR A 13 4.68 -10.09 -4.96
N VAL A 14 3.55 -9.57 -4.47
CA VAL A 14 2.41 -9.09 -5.26
C VAL A 14 2.47 -7.57 -5.23
N ASP A 15 2.75 -6.92 -6.35
CA ASP A 15 2.63 -5.47 -6.46
C ASP A 15 1.19 -5.10 -6.87
N VAL A 16 0.75 -3.89 -6.55
CA VAL A 16 -0.65 -3.46 -6.76
C VAL A 16 -1.02 -3.47 -8.25
N ASP A 17 -0.02 -3.39 -9.13
CA ASP A 17 -0.17 -3.48 -10.58
C ASP A 17 -0.36 -4.92 -11.10
N ASP A 18 -0.02 -5.96 -10.32
CA ASP A 18 -0.21 -7.38 -10.69
C ASP A 18 -1.67 -7.85 -10.58
N LEU A 19 -2.52 -7.05 -9.92
CA LEU A 19 -3.96 -7.32 -9.80
C LEU A 19 -4.71 -7.18 -11.13
N ASN A 20 -4.09 -6.65 -12.19
CA ASN A 20 -4.72 -6.38 -13.48
C ASN A 20 -4.68 -7.54 -14.50
N LEU A 21 -4.40 -8.78 -14.08
CA LEU A 21 -4.47 -9.95 -14.98
C LEU A 21 -5.49 -11.02 -14.59
N SER A 22 -6.19 -10.89 -13.45
CA SER A 22 -7.08 -11.96 -12.98
C SER A 22 -8.56 -11.86 -13.39
N ASN A 23 -8.95 -10.86 -14.21
CA ASN A 23 -10.32 -10.79 -14.77
C ASN A 23 -10.48 -11.51 -16.13
N LEU A 24 -9.72 -12.57 -16.38
CA LEU A 24 -10.05 -13.58 -17.40
C LEU A 24 -10.97 -14.65 -16.79
N ALA A 25 -12.22 -14.28 -16.47
CA ALA A 25 -13.40 -15.12 -16.24
C ALA A 25 -14.48 -14.20 -15.63
N THR A 26 -15.70 -14.05 -16.11
CA THR A 26 -16.59 -14.92 -16.89
C THR A 26 -17.61 -14.03 -17.60
N ALA A 27 -18.07 -14.47 -18.78
CA ALA A 27 -19.16 -13.84 -19.51
C ALA A 27 -20.42 -13.72 -18.64
N GLY A 28 -20.89 -12.50 -18.45
CA GLY A 28 -22.24 -12.23 -17.94
C GLY A 28 -22.30 -11.87 -16.45
N ASP A 29 -21.84 -10.67 -16.09
CA ASP A 29 -22.63 -9.84 -15.17
C ASP A 29 -22.18 -8.38 -15.27
N SER A 30 -23.09 -7.54 -15.79
CA SER A 30 -22.93 -6.09 -15.82
C SER A 30 -23.19 -5.53 -14.42
N ALA A 31 -22.15 -5.51 -13.60
CA ALA A 31 -22.06 -4.61 -12.46
C ALA A 31 -20.77 -3.82 -12.62
N VAL A 32 -20.84 -2.75 -13.41
CA VAL A 32 -19.84 -1.68 -13.40
C VAL A 32 -19.92 -1.00 -12.03
N LEU A 33 -19.27 -1.61 -11.05
CA LEU A 33 -18.72 -0.85 -9.93
C LEU A 33 -17.84 0.24 -10.56
N PRO A 34 -17.86 1.49 -10.08
CA PRO A 34 -16.84 2.43 -10.47
C PRO A 34 -15.53 1.90 -9.90
N MET A 35 -14.87 1.03 -10.67
CA MET A 35 -13.44 0.87 -10.63
C MET A 35 -12.95 2.29 -10.81
N SER A 36 -12.51 2.93 -9.73
CA SER A 36 -11.69 4.14 -9.82
C SER A 36 -10.56 3.74 -10.73
N ALA A 37 -10.70 4.09 -12.02
CA ALA A 37 -9.66 3.89 -12.99
C ALA A 37 -8.45 4.53 -12.35
N ASN A 38 -7.42 3.71 -12.05
CA ASN A 38 -6.14 4.15 -11.52
C ASN A 38 -5.46 4.96 -12.63
N THR A 39 -6.06 6.11 -12.91
CA THR A 39 -5.72 7.03 -13.97
C THR A 39 -4.51 7.75 -13.44
N TYR A 40 -3.42 7.67 -14.19
CA TYR A 40 -2.18 8.33 -13.83
C TYR A 40 -2.44 9.80 -13.51
N GLU A 41 -2.21 10.18 -12.25
CA GLU A 41 -2.24 11.57 -11.80
C GLU A 41 -0.79 12.03 -11.61
N PRO A 42 -0.34 13.08 -12.32
CA PRO A 42 1.00 13.59 -12.17
C PRO A 42 1.17 14.20 -10.78
N LEU A 43 2.05 13.61 -9.99
CA LEU A 43 2.40 14.06 -8.64
C LEU A 43 3.87 14.45 -8.61
N THR A 44 4.20 15.40 -7.75
CA THR A 44 5.59 15.73 -7.48
C THR A 44 6.26 14.56 -6.74
N LEU A 45 7.57 14.41 -6.93
CA LEU A 45 8.35 13.43 -6.17
C LEU A 45 8.21 13.61 -4.65
N ALA A 46 8.02 14.85 -4.20
CA ALA A 46 7.80 15.15 -2.79
C ALA A 46 6.47 14.57 -2.27
N GLU A 47 5.40 14.65 -3.05
CA GLU A 47 4.09 14.09 -2.68
C GLU A 47 4.10 12.56 -2.71
N VAL A 48 4.74 11.96 -3.72
CA VAL A 48 4.92 10.50 -3.80
C VAL A 48 5.70 10.02 -2.57
N GLU A 49 6.82 10.68 -2.25
CA GLU A 49 7.63 10.36 -1.08
C GLU A 49 6.83 10.51 0.22
N GLN A 50 6.11 11.62 0.40
CA GLN A 50 5.30 11.86 1.60
C GLN A 50 4.24 10.77 1.79
N ARG A 51 3.49 10.42 0.73
CA ARG A 51 2.48 9.36 0.79
C ARG A 51 3.10 8.01 1.13
N HIS A 52 4.23 7.68 0.51
CA HIS A 52 4.92 6.42 0.75
C HIS A 52 5.44 6.31 2.20
N ILE A 53 6.02 7.39 2.74
CA ILE A 53 6.47 7.44 4.13
C ILE A 53 5.29 7.27 5.09
N LEU A 54 4.17 7.97 4.87
CA LEU A 54 2.99 7.88 5.71
C LEU A 54 2.38 6.47 5.68
N ALA A 55 2.25 5.87 4.49
CA ALA A 55 1.73 4.51 4.34
C ALA A 55 2.62 3.49 5.09
N THR A 56 3.93 3.59 4.94
CA THR A 56 4.89 2.71 5.62
C THR A 56 4.87 2.89 7.13
N LEU A 57 4.75 4.14 7.62
CA LEU A 57 4.57 4.42 9.06
C LEU A 57 3.31 3.74 9.58
N ARG A 58 2.17 3.86 8.90
CA ARG A 58 0.91 3.20 9.29
C ARG A 58 1.03 1.68 9.29
N GLN A 59 1.58 1.09 8.23
CA GLN A 59 1.75 -0.37 8.11
C GLN A 59 2.70 -0.94 9.17
N THR A 60 3.71 -0.18 9.59
CA THR A 60 4.64 -0.59 10.64
C THR A 60 4.19 -0.21 12.05
N GLY A 61 2.96 0.30 12.23
CA GLY A 61 2.43 0.72 13.53
C GLY A 61 3.22 1.87 14.14
N TRP A 62 3.65 2.83 13.32
CA TRP A 62 4.47 3.99 13.69
C TRP A 62 5.85 3.65 14.27
N ASN A 63 6.34 2.42 14.06
CA ASN A 63 7.69 2.03 14.46
C ASN A 63 8.76 2.60 13.53
N LYS A 64 9.25 3.81 13.84
CA LYS A 64 10.24 4.54 13.04
C LYS A 64 11.49 3.74 12.67
N SER A 65 12.00 2.89 13.56
CA SER A 65 13.18 2.07 13.27
C SER A 65 12.88 1.01 12.21
N ARG A 66 11.70 0.39 12.27
CA ARG A 66 11.23 -0.57 11.27
C ARG A 66 10.91 0.13 9.95
N THR A 67 10.22 1.27 10.00
CA THR A 67 9.90 2.10 8.83
C THR A 67 11.18 2.50 8.08
N ALA A 68 12.19 3.01 8.77
CA ALA A 68 13.44 3.45 8.15
C ALA A 68 14.16 2.30 7.44
N ARG A 69 14.16 1.11 8.05
CA ARG A 69 14.70 -0.12 7.42
C ARG A 69 13.90 -0.52 6.18
N THR A 70 12.56 -0.48 6.24
CA THR A 70 11.70 -0.79 5.09
C THR A 70 11.93 0.20 3.93
N LEU A 71 12.08 1.48 4.24
CA LEU A 71 12.35 2.53 3.25
C LEU A 71 13.81 2.56 2.76
N GLY A 72 14.71 1.75 3.33
CA GLY A 72 16.12 1.73 2.97
C GLY A 72 16.88 3.01 3.32
N ILE A 73 16.44 3.76 4.34
CA ILE A 73 17.05 5.02 4.76
C ILE A 73 17.48 4.99 6.23
N GLU A 74 18.36 5.90 6.60
CA GLU A 74 18.66 6.11 8.02
C GLU A 74 17.44 6.65 8.79
N ARG A 75 17.33 6.26 10.07
CA ARG A 75 16.27 6.77 10.95
C ARG A 75 16.31 8.30 11.11
N SER A 76 17.51 8.89 11.16
CA SER A 76 17.73 10.34 11.17
C SER A 76 17.10 11.03 9.96
N THR A 77 17.22 10.41 8.79
CA THR A 77 16.65 10.88 7.52
C THR A 77 15.13 10.78 7.54
N LEU A 78 14.59 9.66 8.02
CA LEU A 78 13.15 9.52 8.23
C LEU A 78 12.61 10.60 9.17
N ASP A 79 13.25 10.84 10.31
CA ASP A 79 12.82 11.88 11.26
C ASP A 79 12.82 13.28 10.63
N ARG A 80 13.83 13.60 9.81
CA ARG A 80 13.87 14.86 9.05
C ARG A 80 12.72 14.96 8.04
N LYS A 81 12.40 13.87 7.33
CA LYS A 81 11.30 13.83 6.35
C LYS A 81 9.94 13.95 7.03
N ILE A 82 9.73 13.25 8.15
CA ILE A 82 8.51 13.38 8.97
C ILE A 82 8.26 14.84 9.36
N ARG A 83 9.29 15.53 9.86
CA ARG A 83 9.20 16.95 10.23
C ARG A 83 8.97 17.85 9.01
N ARG A 84 9.70 17.61 7.92
CA ARG A 84 9.57 18.38 6.67
C ARG A 84 8.16 18.31 6.09
N TYR A 85 7.54 17.14 6.13
CA TYR A 85 6.22 16.90 5.57
C TYR A 85 5.06 17.08 6.57
N GLY A 86 5.35 17.42 7.83
CA GLY A 86 4.32 17.57 8.85
C GLY A 86 3.55 16.27 9.12
N ILE A 87 4.19 15.11 8.99
CA ILE A 87 3.53 13.81 9.20
C ILE A 87 3.28 13.61 10.70
N VAL A 88 2.01 13.49 11.07
CA VAL A 88 1.56 13.28 12.45
C VAL A 88 0.73 12.02 12.55
N GLN A 89 0.77 11.37 13.71
CA GLN A 89 -0.07 10.22 13.99
C GLN A 89 -1.48 10.71 14.29
N ASP A 90 -2.44 10.27 13.47
CA ASP A 90 -3.85 10.45 13.74
C ASP A 90 -4.22 9.58 14.96
N THR A 91 -4.04 10.13 16.16
CA THR A 91 -4.53 9.50 17.39
C THR A 91 -6.03 9.77 17.47
N THR A 92 -6.83 9.05 16.68
CA THR A 92 -8.27 9.00 16.94
C THR A 92 -8.47 8.14 18.19
N PRO A 93 -8.93 8.69 19.33
CA PRO A 93 -9.29 7.85 20.47
C PRO A 93 -10.47 6.98 20.03
N VAL A 94 -10.30 5.66 20.08
CA VAL A 94 -11.42 4.72 19.92
C VAL A 94 -12.37 4.97 21.08
N PRO A 95 -13.63 5.39 20.86
CA PRO A 95 -14.60 5.45 21.96
C PRO A 95 -14.84 4.04 22.46
N GLU A 96 -14.41 3.74 23.69
CA GLU A 96 -14.80 2.52 24.38
C GLU A 96 -16.31 2.58 24.66
N GLY A 97 -17.06 1.64 24.07
CA GLY A 97 -18.47 1.39 24.33
C GLY A 97 -18.65 -0.06 24.73
#